data_AF-A0A1N7NWR5-F1
#
_entry.id   AF-A0A1N7NWR5-F1
#
_cell.length_a   1.000
_cell.length_b   1.000
_cell.length_c   1.000
_cell.angle_alpha   90.00
_cell.angle_beta   90.00
_cell.angle_gamma   90.00
#
_symmetry.space_group_name_H-M   'P 1'
#
loop_
_entity.id
_entity.type
_entity.pdbx_description
1 polymer ?
#
loop_
_entity_poly.entity_id
_entity_poly.type
_entity_poly.pdbx_seq_one_letter_code
_entity_poly.pdbx_strand_id
1 'polypeptide(L)'
;MSCYIINYDLNNSKDYDSVFKAIKSYDKWAKVLKSCWAVVTTKTAVEVRDHLASVMDNDDGLFVVKSSGIGAWQHVECSNQWLKDNL
;
A
#
# COMPACT_ATOMS: atom_id res chain seq x y z
N MET A 1 0.00 -16.05 -2.23
CA MET A 1 -0.25 -14.60 -2.06
C MET A 1 1.07 -13.87 -2.25
N SER A 2 1.04 -12.62 -2.69
CA SER A 2 2.23 -11.79 -2.86
C SER A 2 2.08 -10.48 -2.10
N CYS A 3 3.21 -9.95 -1.62
CA CYS A 3 3.28 -8.63 -1.01
C CYS A 3 3.45 -7.57 -2.10
N TYR A 4 2.69 -6.48 -1.98
CA TYR A 4 2.82 -5.31 -2.83
C TYR A 4 3.11 -4.09 -1.98
N ILE A 5 4.08 -3.29 -2.43
CA ILE A 5 4.38 -1.98 -1.86
C ILE A 5 3.59 -0.95 -2.64
N ILE A 6 2.85 -0.12 -1.91
CA ILE A 6 1.98 0.93 -2.41
C ILE A 6 2.59 2.26 -1.95
N ASN A 7 2.90 3.14 -2.90
CA ASN A 7 3.12 4.56 -2.63
C ASN A 7 2.05 5.38 -3.31
N TYR A 8 1.63 6.47 -2.67
CA TYR A 8 0.64 7.37 -3.23
C TYR A 8 0.93 8.81 -2.84
N ASP A 9 0.51 9.74 -3.69
CA ASP A 9 0.50 11.17 -3.41
C ASP A 9 -0.92 11.69 -3.67
N LEU A 10 -1.57 12.19 -2.61
CA LEU A 10 -2.87 12.85 -2.73
C LEU A 10 -2.67 14.35 -2.91
N ASN A 11 -3.29 14.92 -3.94
CA ASN A 11 -3.09 16.29 -4.38
C ASN A 11 -4.21 17.23 -3.91
N ASN A 12 -5.07 17.71 -4.82
CA ASN A 12 -5.97 18.82 -4.53
C ASN A 12 -7.08 18.44 -3.52
N SER A 13 -7.73 17.30 -3.71
CA SER A 13 -8.60 16.70 -2.69
C SER A 13 -7.84 15.59 -2.00
N LYS A 14 -7.76 15.63 -0.67
CA LYS A 14 -7.00 14.66 0.11
C LYS A 14 -7.92 13.75 0.90
N ASP A 15 -8.60 12.84 0.20
CA ASP A 15 -9.45 11.84 0.84
C ASP A 15 -8.63 10.64 1.35
N TYR A 16 -7.84 10.90 2.40
CA TYR A 16 -7.07 9.86 3.07
C TYR A 16 -7.94 8.74 3.64
N ASP A 17 -9.17 9.06 4.07
CA ASP A 17 -10.05 8.10 4.72
C ASP A 17 -10.52 7.03 3.74
N SER A 18 -10.92 7.41 2.53
CA SER A 18 -11.31 6.47 1.48
C SER A 18 -10.15 5.58 1.05
N VAL A 19 -8.97 6.16 0.82
CA VAL A 19 -7.76 5.41 0.46
C VAL A 19 -7.36 4.44 1.58
N PHE A 20 -7.37 4.88 2.84
CA PHE A 20 -7.03 4.01 3.96
C PHE A 20 -8.04 2.89 4.13
N LYS A 21 -9.33 3.17 3.94
CA LYS A 21 -10.36 2.14 3.99
C LYS A 21 -10.17 1.10 2.89
N ALA A 22 -9.83 1.52 1.68
CA ALA A 22 -9.55 0.62 0.55
C ALA A 22 -8.27 -0.22 0.79
N ILE A 23 -7.21 0.35 1.36
CA ILE A 23 -6.01 -0.43 1.72
C ILE A 23 -6.31 -1.41 2.87
N LYS A 24 -7.08 -0.98 3.87
CA LYS A 24 -7.41 -1.82 5.02
C LYS A 24 -8.42 -2.93 4.72
N SER A 25 -9.04 -2.93 3.53
CA SER A 25 -9.94 -4.00 3.10
C SER A 25 -9.21 -5.26 2.62
N TYR A 26 -7.88 -5.21 2.46
CA TYR A 26 -7.06 -6.41 2.28
C TYR A 26 -6.90 -7.14 3.62
N ASP A 27 -6.84 -8.48 3.61
CA ASP A 27 -6.73 -9.26 4.86
C ASP A 27 -5.46 -8.97 5.66
N LYS A 28 -4.37 -8.66 4.95
CA LYS A 28 -3.06 -8.38 5.52
C LYS A 28 -2.52 -7.10 4.92
N TRP A 29 -2.30 -6.11 5.77
CA TRP A 29 -1.71 -4.83 5.40
C TRP A 29 -0.82 -4.31 6.52
N ALA A 30 0.08 -3.40 6.17
CA ALA A 30 0.86 -2.59 7.09
C ALA A 30 1.05 -1.19 6.53
N LYS A 31 0.89 -0.19 7.41
CA LYS A 31 1.31 1.17 7.13
C LYS A 31 2.81 1.29 7.42
N VAL A 32 3.63 1.37 6.38
CA VAL A 32 5.10 1.38 6.51
C VAL A 32 5.59 2.78 6.84
N LEU A 33 5.09 3.77 6.11
CA LEU A 33 5.32 5.21 6.31
C LEU A 33 4.00 5.96 6.02
N LYS A 34 4.01 7.30 6.16
CA LYS A 34 2.83 8.15 5.90
C LYS A 34 2.16 7.86 4.56
N SER A 35 2.94 7.80 3.49
CA SER A 35 2.49 7.57 2.11
C SER A 35 2.88 6.20 1.55
N CYS A 36 3.41 5.30 2.39
CA CYS A 36 3.91 3.99 1.95
C CYS A 36 3.23 2.87 2.73
N TRP A 37 2.61 1.93 2.03
CA TRP A 37 1.91 0.78 2.60
C TRP A 37 2.38 -0.52 1.96
N ALA A 38 2.19 -1.62 2.69
CA ALA A 38 2.40 -2.96 2.19
C ALA A 38 1.11 -3.76 2.34
N VAL A 39 0.72 -4.54 1.33
CA VAL A 39 -0.47 -5.42 1.36
C VAL A 39 -0.12 -6.80 0.85
N VAL A 40 -0.69 -7.84 1.45
CA VAL A 40 -0.55 -9.23 0.98
C VAL A 40 -1.88 -9.70 0.42
N THR A 41 -1.89 -10.11 -0.85
CA THR A 41 -3.11 -10.49 -1.56
C THR A 41 -2.85 -11.53 -2.65
N THR A 42 -3.91 -12.16 -3.15
CA THR A 42 -3.88 -12.99 -4.38
C THR A 42 -4.03 -12.16 -5.65
N LYS A 43 -4.44 -10.89 -5.54
CA LYS A 43 -4.55 -9.96 -6.66
C LYS A 43 -3.19 -9.66 -7.30
N THR A 44 -3.25 -9.25 -8.56
CA THR A 44 -2.11 -8.69 -9.31
C THR A 44 -1.85 -7.24 -8.92
N ALA A 45 -0.65 -6.72 -9.22
CA ALA A 45 -0.32 -5.31 -9.01
C ALA A 45 -1.31 -4.37 -9.75
N VAL A 46 -1.75 -4.75 -10.95
CA VAL A 46 -2.73 -4.00 -11.75
C VAL A 46 -4.07 -3.92 -11.02
N GLU A 47 -4.58 -5.05 -10.52
CA GLU A 47 -5.85 -5.06 -9.77
C GLU A 47 -5.76 -4.31 -8.44
N VAL A 48 -4.60 -4.32 -7.77
CA VAL A 48 -4.38 -3.51 -6.57
C VAL A 48 -4.40 -2.03 -6.92
N ARG A 49 -3.68 -1.63 -7.98
CA ARG A 49 -3.69 -0.24 -8.47
C ARG A 49 -5.10 0.21 -8.82
N ASP A 50 -5.82 -0.56 -9.62
CA ASP A 50 -7.16 -0.18 -10.12
C ASP A 50 -8.18 -0.09 -8.99
N HIS A 51 -8.09 -0.97 -7.99
CA HIS A 51 -8.91 -0.90 -6.78
C HIS A 51 -8.67 0.40 -6.01
N LEU A 52 -7.42 0.76 -5.76
CA LEU A 52 -7.11 2.00 -5.02
C LEU A 52 -7.42 3.25 -5.84
N ALA A 53 -7.12 3.24 -7.13
CA ALA A 53 -7.42 4.36 -8.04
C ALA A 53 -8.92 4.66 -8.12
N SER A 54 -9.79 3.67 -7.87
CA SER A 54 -11.26 3.88 -7.89
C SER A 54 -11.78 4.82 -6.78
N VAL A 55 -10.95 5.13 -5.78
CA VAL A 55 -11.27 6.06 -4.68
C VAL A 55 -10.32 7.26 -4.63
N MET A 56 -9.54 7.49 -5.70
CA MET A 56 -8.57 8.58 -5.83
C MET A 56 -9.02 9.54 -6.93
N ASP A 57 -8.49 10.77 -6.91
CA ASP A 57 -8.75 11.76 -7.94
C ASP A 57 -7.80 11.60 -9.13
N ASN A 58 -8.18 12.16 -10.27
CA ASN A 58 -7.44 12.02 -11.54
C ASN A 58 -6.04 12.65 -11.53
N ASP A 59 -5.78 13.57 -10.60
CA ASP A 59 -4.49 14.23 -10.43
C ASP A 59 -3.61 13.54 -9.37
N ASP A 60 -4.09 12.51 -8.68
CA ASP A 60 -3.31 11.80 -7.66
C ASP A 60 -2.26 10.86 -8.26
N GLY A 61 -1.16 10.66 -7.52
CA GLY A 61 -0.12 9.70 -7.85
C GLY A 61 -0.36 8.35 -7.17
N LEU A 62 -0.21 7.25 -7.92
CA LEU A 62 -0.28 5.89 -7.36
C LEU A 62 0.77 4.97 -7.99
N PHE A 63 1.60 4.37 -7.15
CA PHE A 63 2.64 3.42 -7.54
C PHE A 63 2.47 2.11 -6.76
N VAL A 64 2.32 1.01 -7.48
CA VAL A 64 2.18 -0.33 -6.90
C VAL A 64 3.23 -1.25 -7.51
N VAL A 65 4.07 -1.85 -6.66
CA VAL A 65 5.11 -2.80 -7.09
C VAL A 65 5.05 -4.07 -6.27
N LYS A 66 5.26 -5.21 -6.92
CA LYS A 66 5.38 -6.50 -6.22
C LYS A 66 6.71 -6.53 -5.48
N SER A 67 6.67 -6.78 -4.18
CA SER A 67 7.87 -6.98 -3.38
C SER A 67 8.57 -8.29 -3.75
N SER A 68 9.91 -8.28 -3.71
CA SER A 68 10.74 -9.48 -3.88
C SER A 68 11.10 -10.16 -2.55
N GLY A 69 10.61 -9.64 -1.42
CA GLY A 69 10.98 -10.11 -0.07
C GLY A 69 12.36 -9.69 0.41
N ILE A 70 13.04 -8.82 -0.33
CA ILE A 70 14.36 -8.30 0.03
C ILE A 70 14.18 -6.83 0.37
N GLY A 71 14.49 -6.46 1.61
CA GLY A 71 14.36 -5.08 2.05
C GLY A 71 15.10 -4.79 3.35
N ALA A 72 15.27 -3.50 3.62
CA ALA A 72 15.81 -2.97 4.86
C ALA A 72 14.98 -1.74 5.24
N TRP A 73 14.89 -1.46 6.55
CA TRP A 73 14.05 -0.37 7.05
C TRP A 73 14.55 0.14 8.39
N GLN A 74 14.15 1.37 8.73
CA GLN A 74 14.43 2.02 10.01
C GLN A 74 13.30 3.00 10.33
N HIS A 75 12.91 3.12 11.60
CA HIS A 75 11.88 4.05 12.08
C HIS A 75 10.54 4.00 11.32
N VAL A 76 10.10 2.80 10.94
CA VAL A 76 8.81 2.57 10.26
C VAL A 76 7.63 2.62 11.24
N GLU A 77 6.43 2.91 10.72
CA GLU A 77 5.20 2.97 11.51
C GLU A 77 4.66 1.58 11.89
N CYS A 78 4.85 0.58 11.02
CA CYS A 78 4.44 -0.80 11.28
C CYS A 78 5.44 -1.55 12.16
N SER A 79 5.03 -2.74 12.64
CA SER A 79 5.93 -3.58 13.41
C SER A 79 7.05 -4.15 12.53
N ASN A 80 8.26 -4.22 13.09
CA ASN A 80 9.40 -4.88 12.44
C ASN A 80 9.09 -6.34 12.08
N GLN A 81 8.30 -7.03 12.91
CA GLN A 81 7.96 -8.43 12.71
C GLN A 81 7.06 -8.61 11.49
N TRP A 82 6.09 -7.71 11.28
CA TRP A 82 5.21 -7.78 10.11
C TRP A 82 6.01 -7.74 8.80
N LEU A 83 7.01 -6.85 8.71
CA LEU A 83 7.88 -6.75 7.53
C LEU A 83 8.73 -8.01 7.36
N LYS A 84 9.31 -8.58 8.43
CA LYS A 84 10.06 -9.83 8.34
C LYS A 84 9.22 -11.01 7.84
N ASP A 85 7.95 -11.05 8.21
CA ASP A 85 7.07 -12.19 7.90
C ASP A 85 6.38 -12.09 6.54
N ASN A 86 6.25 -10.87 5.98
CA ASN A 86 5.36 -10.62 4.86
C ASN A 86 6.00 -9.88 3.68
N LEU A 87 7.21 -9.32 3.79
CA LEU A 87 7.83 -8.61 2.65
C LEU A 87 8.06 -9.57 1.49
#